data_AF-A0A7C5WW62-F1
#
_entry.id   AF-A0A7C5WW62-F1
#
_cell.length_a   1.000
_cell.length_b   1.000
_cell.length_c   1.000
_cell.angle_alpha   90.00
_cell.angle_beta   90.00
_cell.angle_gamma   90.00
#
_symmetry.space_group_name_H-M   'P 1'
#
loop_
_entity.id
_entity.type
_entity.pdbx_description
1 polymer ?
#
loop_
_entity_poly.entity_id
_entity_poly.type
_entity_poly.pdbx_seq_one_letter_code
_entity_poly.pdbx_strand_id
1 'polypeptide(L)'
;GIILLRIIGTTVAIYANAVGGIFLPLMSIGALIGYGFAELTSMYLFPIEPFYFAAIGAAVFMGVMMKLPLTAVILAMETTFDYNVVVGTAISVILVEYFSSLYFDIKKKYVTKRNKRRKEPDIKMDDET
;
A
#
# COMPACT_ATOMS: atom_id res chain seq x y z
N GLY A 1 3.12 -22.10 0.40
CA GLY A 1 3.27 -22.23 1.87
C GLY A 1 3.13 -20.89 2.59
N ILE A 2 4.06 -19.95 2.35
CA ILE A 2 4.21 -18.70 3.12
C ILE A 2 2.93 -17.83 3.17
N ILE A 3 2.16 -17.75 2.08
CA ILE A 3 0.93 -16.95 2.03
C ILE A 3 -0.14 -17.48 2.99
N LEU A 4 -0.31 -18.81 3.07
CA LEU A 4 -1.26 -19.46 3.98
C LEU A 4 -0.89 -19.23 5.44
N LEU A 5 0.39 -19.36 5.79
CA LEU A 5 0.86 -19.05 7.14
C LEU A 5 0.62 -17.58 7.51
N ARG A 6 0.78 -16.66 6.55
CA ARG A 6 0.51 -15.24 6.80
C ARG A 6 -0.96 -14.98 7.06
N ILE A 7 -1.87 -15.56 6.29
CA ILE A 7 -3.32 -15.38 6.49
C ILE A 7 -3.72 -15.85 7.91
N ILE A 8 -3.26 -17.04 8.31
CA ILE A 8 -3.56 -17.59 9.65
C ILE A 8 -2.94 -16.70 10.74
N GLY A 9 -1.66 -16.34 10.59
CA GLY A 9 -0.96 -15.48 11.52
C GLY A 9 -1.62 -14.10 11.68
N THR A 10 -2.10 -13.50 10.58
CA THR A 10 -2.80 -12.22 10.63
C THR A 10 -4.12 -12.29 11.38
N THR A 11 -4.91 -13.34 11.14
CA THR A 11 -6.20 -13.50 11.82
C THR A 11 -5.97 -13.64 13.33
N VAL A 12 -5.02 -14.49 13.75
CA VAL A 12 -4.69 -14.66 15.17
C VAL A 12 -4.15 -13.37 15.80
N ALA A 13 -3.27 -12.64 15.11
CA ALA A 13 -2.70 -11.39 15.61
C ALA A 13 -3.74 -10.27 15.78
N ILE A 14 -4.68 -10.15 14.83
CA ILE A 14 -5.80 -9.20 14.91
C ILE A 14 -6.72 -9.56 16.08
N TYR A 15 -7.03 -10.85 16.26
CA TYR A 15 -7.86 -11.31 17.39
C TYR A 15 -7.18 -11.15 18.75
N ALA A 16 -5.85 -11.29 18.82
CA ALA A 16 -5.08 -11.21 20.05
C ALA A 16 -4.78 -9.77 20.51
N ASN A 17 -5.20 -8.73 19.77
CA ASN A 17 -4.81 -7.33 20.01
C ASN A 17 -3.28 -7.18 20.22
N ALA A 18 -2.48 -7.98 19.50
CA ALA A 18 -1.05 -8.01 19.69
C ALA A 18 -0.43 -6.63 19.36
N VAL A 19 0.60 -6.23 20.12
CA VAL A 19 1.27 -4.92 20.06
C VAL A 19 1.85 -4.59 18.65
N GLY A 20 1.93 -5.57 17.74
CA GLY A 20 2.31 -5.40 16.32
C GLY A 20 1.18 -5.44 15.28
N GLY A 21 -0.06 -5.72 15.66
CA GLY A 21 -1.27 -5.65 14.82
C GLY A 21 -1.13 -5.97 13.32
N ILE A 22 -1.73 -5.12 12.48
CA ILE A 22 -1.65 -5.19 11.00
C ILE A 22 -0.33 -4.66 10.42
N PHE A 23 0.65 -4.30 11.25
CA PHE A 23 1.93 -3.72 10.81
C PHE A 23 2.83 -4.73 10.09
N LEU A 24 3.17 -5.83 10.76
CA LEU A 24 4.00 -6.90 10.20
C LEU A 24 3.44 -7.49 8.90
N PRO A 25 2.13 -7.77 8.78
CA PRO A 25 1.62 -8.29 7.52
C PRO A 25 1.70 -7.28 6.39
N LEU A 26 1.48 -5.98 6.63
CA LEU A 26 1.67 -4.98 5.58
C LEU A 26 3.14 -4.92 5.16
N MET A 27 4.07 -4.84 6.12
CA MET A 27 5.50 -4.86 5.83
C MET A 27 5.91 -6.07 5.02
N SER A 28 5.47 -7.26 5.40
CA SER A 28 5.86 -8.47 4.70
C SER A 28 5.24 -8.53 3.28
N ILE A 29 4.14 -7.82 2.98
CA ILE A 29 3.56 -7.80 1.62
C ILE A 29 4.48 -6.89 0.78
N GLY A 30 4.76 -5.70 1.29
CA GLY A 30 5.68 -4.77 0.67
C GLY A 30 7.08 -5.37 0.45
N ALA A 31 7.59 -6.14 1.41
CA ALA A 31 8.89 -6.81 1.33
C ALA A 31 8.95 -7.81 0.17
N LEU A 32 7.92 -8.64 0.01
CA LEU A 32 7.86 -9.61 -1.08
C LEU A 32 7.77 -8.92 -2.45
N ILE A 33 6.99 -7.84 -2.55
CA ILE A 33 6.86 -7.07 -3.79
C ILE A 33 8.19 -6.40 -4.14
N GLY A 34 8.83 -5.75 -3.17
CA GLY A 34 10.12 -5.09 -3.36
C GLY A 34 11.24 -6.06 -3.70
N TYR A 35 11.32 -7.19 -2.99
CA TYR A 35 12.27 -8.25 -3.27
C TYR A 35 12.09 -8.82 -4.68
N GLY A 36 10.84 -9.17 -5.06
CA GLY A 36 10.55 -9.69 -6.39
C GLY A 36 10.87 -8.69 -7.50
N PHE A 37 10.61 -7.40 -7.28
CA PHE A 37 10.99 -6.34 -8.22
C PHE A 37 12.52 -6.24 -8.38
N ALA A 38 13.27 -6.38 -7.28
CA ALA A 38 14.72 -6.33 -7.32
C ALA A 38 15.33 -7.55 -8.00
N GLU A 39 14.81 -8.75 -7.76
CA GLU A 39 15.27 -9.97 -8.41
C GLU A 39 15.06 -9.89 -9.93
N LEU A 40 13.89 -9.41 -10.36
CA LEU A 40 13.61 -9.16 -11.78
C LEU A 40 14.57 -8.13 -12.36
N THR A 41 14.76 -6.99 -11.70
CA THR A 41 15.61 -5.91 -12.23
C THR A 41 17.10 -6.29 -12.22
N SER A 42 17.54 -7.07 -11.22
CA SER A 42 18.91 -7.58 -11.10
C SER A 42 19.27 -8.52 -12.26
N MET A 43 18.29 -9.29 -12.74
CA MET A 43 18.49 -10.19 -13.89
C MET A 43 18.65 -9.44 -15.22
N TYR A 44 18.00 -8.29 -15.41
CA TYR A 44 17.91 -7.64 -16.74
C TYR A 44 18.70 -6.32 -16.87
N LEU A 45 18.97 -5.60 -15.79
CA LEU A 45 19.56 -4.25 -15.85
C LEU A 45 20.93 -4.17 -15.16
N PHE A 46 20.96 -4.26 -13.83
CA PHE A 46 22.16 -4.03 -13.03
C PHE A 46 22.11 -4.88 -11.76
N PRO A 47 23.27 -5.38 -11.27
CA PRO A 47 23.32 -6.08 -10.00
C PRO A 47 22.93 -5.12 -8.87
N ILE A 48 21.73 -5.30 -8.36
CA ILE A 48 21.19 -4.59 -7.19
C ILE A 48 21.00 -5.57 -6.06
N GLU A 49 21.36 -5.13 -4.85
CA GLU A 49 21.14 -5.87 -3.60
C GLU A 49 19.63 -5.95 -3.30
N PRO A 50 18.99 -7.13 -3.38
CA PRO A 50 17.54 -7.26 -3.22
C PRO A 50 17.05 -6.86 -1.82
N PHE A 51 17.94 -6.89 -0.83
CA PHE A 51 17.66 -6.50 0.55
C PHE A 51 17.17 -5.06 0.66
N TYR A 52 17.82 -4.10 -0.01
CA TYR A 52 17.42 -2.68 0.06
C TYR A 52 16.01 -2.46 -0.47
N PHE A 53 15.69 -3.07 -1.62
CA PHE A 53 14.36 -2.97 -2.22
C PHE A 53 13.28 -3.68 -1.40
N ALA A 54 13.60 -4.81 -0.78
CA ALA A 54 12.68 -5.47 0.15
C ALA A 54 12.39 -4.57 1.37
N ALA A 55 13.40 -3.94 1.96
CA ALA A 55 13.24 -3.03 3.10
C ALA A 55 12.45 -1.77 2.74
N ILE A 56 12.80 -1.10 1.62
CA ILE A 56 12.06 0.07 1.12
C ILE A 56 10.60 -0.32 0.82
N GLY A 57 10.38 -1.41 0.10
CA GLY A 57 9.05 -1.88 -0.27
C GLY A 57 8.18 -2.19 0.96
N ALA A 58 8.76 -2.83 1.98
CA ALA A 58 8.09 -3.10 3.25
C ALA A 58 7.63 -1.82 3.94
N ALA A 59 8.54 -0.85 4.06
CA ALA A 59 8.28 0.39 4.76
C ALA A 59 7.28 1.29 4.02
N VAL A 60 7.42 1.43 2.70
CA VAL A 60 6.51 2.24 1.87
C VAL A 60 5.10 1.67 1.90
N PHE A 61 4.94 0.35 1.75
CA PHE A 61 3.61 -0.27 1.72
C PHE A 61 2.90 -0.13 3.06
N MET A 62 3.60 -0.37 4.17
CA MET A 62 3.05 -0.12 5.51
C MET A 62 2.75 1.37 5.73
N GLY A 63 3.65 2.26 5.33
CA GLY A 63 3.54 3.71 5.46
C GLY A 63 2.29 4.28 4.82
N VAL A 64 2.04 3.93 3.55
CA VAL A 64 0.89 4.42 2.79
C VAL A 64 -0.42 3.86 3.37
N MET A 65 -0.44 2.57 3.72
CA MET A 65 -1.65 1.93 4.24
C MET A 65 -2.05 2.44 5.62
N MET A 66 -1.08 2.81 6.45
CA MET A 66 -1.31 3.37 7.79
C MET A 66 -1.39 4.90 7.82
N LYS A 67 -1.12 5.58 6.70
CA LYS A 67 -0.98 7.05 6.64
C LYS A 67 0.11 7.58 7.59
N LEU A 68 1.24 6.88 7.64
CA LEU A 68 2.40 7.20 8.47
C LEU A 68 3.67 7.35 7.60
N PRO A 69 3.72 8.36 6.70
CA PRO A 69 4.80 8.50 5.73
C PRO A 69 6.16 8.77 6.38
N LEU A 70 6.21 9.57 7.46
CA LEU A 70 7.47 9.84 8.17
C LEU A 70 8.00 8.56 8.85
N THR A 71 7.11 7.78 9.46
CA THR A 71 7.46 6.49 10.08
C THR A 71 7.99 5.51 9.04
N ALA A 72 7.45 5.50 7.82
CA ALA A 72 7.94 4.66 6.73
C ALA A 72 9.38 4.99 6.34
N VAL A 73 9.71 6.28 6.21
CA VAL A 73 11.08 6.70 5.87
C VAL A 73 12.06 6.31 6.96
N ILE A 74 11.71 6.55 8.22
CA ILE A 74 12.55 6.16 9.37
C ILE A 74 12.71 4.65 9.42
N LEU A 75 11.63 3.90 9.25
CA LEU A 75 11.63 2.43 9.28
C LEU A 75 12.51 1.82 8.18
N ALA A 76 12.49 2.37 6.96
CA ALA A 76 13.37 1.92 5.88
C ALA A 76 14.84 2.15 6.22
N MET A 77 15.17 3.33 6.75
CA MET A 77 16.52 3.67 7.18
C MET A 77 16.96 2.81 8.36
N GLU A 78 16.09 2.58 9.34
CA GLU A 78 16.38 1.74 10.52
C GLU A 78 16.58 0.28 10.13
N THR A 79 15.78 -0.25 9.21
CA THR A 79 15.89 -1.65 8.75
C THR A 79 17.18 -1.87 7.94
N THR A 80 17.60 -0.87 7.16
CA THR A 80 18.79 -0.97 6.30
C THR A 80 20.06 -0.45 6.96
N PHE A 81 19.94 0.32 8.05
CA PHE A 81 21.01 1.08 8.69
C PHE A 81 21.78 2.00 7.71
N ASP A 82 21.16 2.42 6.61
CA ASP A 82 21.77 3.27 5.58
C ASP A 82 20.94 4.55 5.33
N TYR A 83 21.61 5.70 5.46
CA TYR A 83 21.01 7.01 5.25
C TYR A 83 20.73 7.34 3.78
N ASN A 84 21.43 6.71 2.83
CA ASN A 84 21.20 6.94 1.39
C ASN A 84 19.78 6.53 0.97
N VAL A 85 19.18 5.58 1.71
CA VAL A 85 17.86 5.01 1.47
C VAL A 85 16.73 5.99 1.83
N VAL A 86 17.00 6.96 2.69
CA VAL A 86 16.02 7.94 3.20
C VAL A 86 15.38 8.73 2.07
N VAL A 87 16.20 9.30 1.17
CA VAL A 87 15.73 10.18 0.09
C VAL A 87 14.87 9.41 -0.90
N GLY A 88 15.34 8.21 -1.31
CA GLY A 88 14.58 7.34 -2.21
C GLY A 88 13.24 6.91 -1.60
N THR A 89 13.26 6.52 -0.32
CA THR A 89 12.05 6.10 0.39
C THR A 89 11.05 7.26 0.53
N ALA A 90 11.51 8.46 0.91
CA ALA A 90 10.66 9.63 1.07
C ALA A 90 9.93 10.00 -0.23
N ILE A 91 10.65 10.02 -1.35
CA ILE A 91 10.03 10.29 -2.65
C ILE A 91 9.02 9.19 -3.00
N SER A 92 9.40 7.92 -2.81
CA SER A 92 8.51 6.80 -3.15
C SER A 92 7.22 6.79 -2.33
N VAL A 93 7.27 7.04 -1.02
CA VAL A 93 6.08 7.03 -0.16
C VAL A 93 5.13 8.18 -0.51
N ILE A 94 5.68 9.38 -0.77
CA ILE A 94 4.89 10.55 -1.17
C ILE A 94 4.24 10.32 -2.54
N LEU A 95 4.98 9.76 -3.50
CA LEU A 95 4.43 9.46 -4.82
C LEU A 95 3.30 8.44 -4.72
N VAL A 96 3.50 7.33 -4.02
CA VAL A 96 2.47 6.28 -3.88
C VAL A 96 1.25 6.82 -3.14
N GLU A 97 1.44 7.62 -2.08
CA GLU A 97 0.35 8.27 -1.36
C GLU A 97 -0.43 9.25 -2.25
N TYR A 98 0.27 10.06 -3.05
CA TYR A 98 -0.34 10.98 -4.01
C TYR A 98 -1.17 10.22 -5.06
N PHE A 99 -0.61 9.18 -5.70
CA PHE A 99 -1.34 8.35 -6.67
C PHE A 99 -2.54 7.62 -6.05
N SER A 100 -2.37 7.10 -4.84
CA SER A 100 -3.46 6.45 -4.10
C SER A 100 -4.60 7.43 -3.84
N SER A 101 -4.29 8.64 -3.36
CA SER A 101 -5.29 9.68 -3.09
C SER A 101 -6.12 10.05 -4.32
N LEU A 102 -5.48 10.19 -5.49
CA LEU A 102 -6.16 10.49 -6.75
C LEU A 102 -7.14 9.39 -7.17
N TYR A 103 -6.74 8.13 -7.05
CA TYR A 103 -7.60 6.99 -7.38
C TYR A 103 -8.83 6.92 -6.45
N PHE A 104 -8.65 7.19 -5.15
CA PHE A 104 -9.74 7.23 -4.19
C PHE A 104 -10.73 8.37 -4.46
N ASP A 105 -10.25 9.57 -4.80
CA ASP A 105 -11.10 10.72 -5.09
C ASP A 105 -11.96 10.52 -6.34
N ILE A 106 -11.39 9.91 -7.39
CA ILE A 106 -12.15 9.51 -8.58
C ILE A 106 -13.23 8.52 -8.17
N LYS A 107 -12.89 7.41 -7.51
CA LYS A 107 -13.88 6.41 -7.09
C LYS A 107 -14.98 7.02 -6.22
N LYS A 108 -14.63 7.90 -5.28
CA LYS A 108 -15.58 8.59 -4.40
C LYS A 108 -16.53 9.50 -5.19
N LYS A 109 -16.03 10.26 -6.18
CA LYS A 109 -16.86 11.08 -7.07
C LYS A 109 -17.82 10.22 -7.90
N TYR A 110 -17.35 9.11 -8.48
CA TYR A 110 -18.18 8.22 -9.30
C TYR A 110 -19.28 7.52 -8.48
N VAL A 111 -18.93 6.97 -7.31
CA VAL A 111 -19.89 6.30 -6.43
C VAL A 111 -20.91 7.29 -5.90
N THR A 112 -20.50 8.48 -5.48
CA THR A 112 -21.43 9.53 -4.99
C THR A 112 -22.39 9.98 -6.09
N LYS A 113 -21.90 10.18 -7.32
CA LYS A 113 -22.75 10.56 -8.47
C LYS A 113 -23.73 9.45 -8.87
N ARG A 114 -23.34 8.18 -8.76
CA ARG A 114 -24.23 7.03 -8.95
C ARG A 114 -25.29 6.94 -7.85
N ASN A 115 -24.89 7.14 -6.59
CA ASN A 115 -25.80 7.06 -5.46
C ASN A 115 -26.80 8.23 -5.43
N LYS A 116 -26.38 9.41 -5.92
CA LYS A 116 -27.28 10.56 -6.13
C LYS A 116 -28.28 10.29 -7.25
N ARG A 117 -27.83 9.78 -8.42
CA ARG A 117 -28.73 9.35 -9.51
C ARG A 117 -29.69 8.22 -9.13
N ARG A 118 -29.33 7.34 -8.18
CA ARG A 118 -30.24 6.32 -7.66
C ARG A 118 -31.33 6.89 -6.73
N LYS A 119 -31.10 8.07 -6.14
CA LYS A 119 -32.09 8.76 -5.28
C LYS A 119 -33.03 9.69 -6.06
N GLU A 120 -32.72 9.99 -7.32
CA GLU A 120 -33.63 10.60 -8.30
C GLU A 120 -34.09 9.49 -9.28
N PRO A 121 -34.99 8.57 -8.89
CA PRO A 121 -35.64 7.69 -9.86
C PRO A 121 -36.55 8.53 -10.76
N ASP A 122 -36.60 8.16 -12.05
CA ASP A 122 -37.42 8.76 -13.11
C ASP A 122 -38.81 9.20 -12.61
N ILE A 123 -38.95 10.49 -12.30
CA ILE A 123 -40.24 11.16 -12.29
C ILE A 123 -40.27 11.92 -13.61
N LYS A 124 -40.91 11.30 -14.60
CA LYS A 124 -41.40 11.82 -15.89
C LYS A 124 -40.99 10.87 -17.02
N MET A 125 -41.87 9.94 -17.37
CA MET A 125 -42.34 9.80 -18.75
C MET A 125 -43.55 8.88 -18.81
N ASP A 126 -44.64 9.41 -18.26
CA ASP A 126 -45.97 8.84 -18.31
C ASP A 126 -46.95 10.02 -18.12
N ASP A 127 -46.87 10.99 -19.02
CA ASP A 127 -47.93 11.93 -19.36
C ASP A 127 -47.52 12.66 -20.64
N GLU A 128 -47.91 12.12 -21.79
CA GLU A 128 -48.93 12.75 -22.66
C GLU A 128 -49.09 11.91 -23.94
N THR A 129 -50.36 11.72 -24.25
CA THR A 129 -51.00 11.03 -25.38
C THR A 129 -50.48 11.37 -26.77
#